data_AF-A0A520A576-F1
#
_entry.id   AF-A0A520A576-F1
#
_cell.length_a   1.000
_cell.length_b   1.000
_cell.length_c   1.000
_cell.angle_alpha   90.00
_cell.angle_beta   90.00
_cell.angle_gamma   90.00
#
_symmetry.space_group_name_H-M   'P 1'
#
loop_
_entity.id
_entity.type
_entity.pdbx_description
1 polymer ?
#
loop_
_entity_poly.entity_id
_entity_poly.type
_entity_poly.pdbx_seq_one_letter_code
_entity_poly.pdbx_strand_id
1 'polypeptide(L)'
;MHFIYSLGLTLYALLLRLASPFVPKAAAWVAGREGLLPRIAQALAADAAPRLWVHCASLGEFEQGRPLIEGLRAQYPGHKVVLTFFSPSGYEVRKNWAGADYVFYLPLDTAENAQAFIN
;
A
#
# COMPACT_ATOMS: atom_id res chain seq x y z
N MET A 1 -10.72 -15.99 -16.98
CA MET A 1 -9.73 -15.93 -15.88
C MET A 1 -10.03 -14.80 -14.88
N HIS A 2 -10.50 -13.63 -15.32
CA HIS A 2 -10.87 -12.52 -14.42
C HIS A 2 -11.94 -12.87 -13.38
N PHE A 3 -13.00 -13.62 -13.74
CA PHE A 3 -14.05 -13.97 -12.79
C PHE A 3 -13.53 -14.77 -11.57
N ILE A 4 -12.74 -15.82 -11.80
CA ILE A 4 -12.18 -16.65 -10.73
C ILE A 4 -11.22 -15.83 -9.87
N TYR A 5 -10.41 -14.97 -10.50
CA TYR A 5 -9.49 -14.07 -9.81
C TYR A 5 -10.23 -13.08 -8.89
N SER A 6 -11.21 -12.35 -9.45
CA SER A 6 -12.02 -11.39 -8.70
C SER A 6 -12.79 -12.06 -7.58
N LEU A 7 -13.40 -13.23 -7.84
CA LEU A 7 -14.07 -14.02 -6.81
C LEU A 7 -13.10 -14.43 -5.69
N GLY A 8 -11.90 -14.89 -6.05
CA GLY A 8 -10.85 -15.23 -5.10
C GLY A 8 -10.44 -14.05 -4.21
N LEU A 9 -10.28 -12.86 -4.79
CA LEU A 9 -9.97 -11.63 -4.04
C LEU A 9 -11.11 -11.22 -3.09
N THR A 10 -12.36 -11.30 -3.55
CA THR A 10 -13.53 -10.99 -2.71
C THR A 10 -13.64 -11.98 -1.55
N LEU A 11 -13.47 -13.28 -1.82
CA LEU A 11 -13.48 -14.32 -0.79
C LEU A 11 -12.31 -14.14 0.19
N TYR A 12 -11.11 -13.83 -0.30
CA TYR A 12 -9.96 -13.54 0.54
C TYR A 12 -10.22 -12.37 1.49
N ALA A 13 -10.74 -11.25 0.96
CA ALA A 13 -11.08 -10.08 1.77
C ALA A 13 -12.19 -10.40 2.79
N LEU A 14 -13.20 -11.19 2.41
CA LEU A 14 -14.26 -11.64 3.31
C LEU A 14 -13.68 -12.51 4.44
N LEU A 15 -12.84 -13.49 4.12
CA LEU A 15 -12.20 -14.36 5.10
C LEU A 15 -11.35 -13.56 6.09
N LEU A 16 -10.58 -12.57 5.62
CA LEU A 16 -9.82 -11.69 6.51
C LEU A 16 -10.72 -10.84 7.42
N ARG A 17 -11.85 -10.34 6.92
CA ARG A 17 -12.84 -9.62 7.74
C ARG A 17 -13.44 -10.53 8.82
N LEU A 18 -13.81 -11.76 8.47
CA LEU A 18 -14.35 -12.74 9.43
C LEU A 18 -13.29 -13.21 10.45
N ALA A 19 -12.02 -13.32 10.04
CA ALA A 19 -10.92 -13.69 10.91
C ALA A 19 -10.41 -12.52 11.77
N SER A 20 -10.73 -11.27 11.42
CA SER A 20 -10.25 -10.07 12.10
C SER A 20 -10.44 -10.04 13.63
N PRO A 21 -11.59 -10.45 14.23
CA PRO A 21 -11.72 -10.46 15.69
C PRO A 21 -10.82 -11.50 16.38
N PHE A 22 -10.31 -12.50 15.65
CA PHE A 22 -9.53 -13.61 16.21
C PHE A 22 -8.03 -13.53 15.88
N VAL A 23 -7.67 -12.83 14.80
CA VAL A 23 -6.31 -12.80 14.27
C VAL A 23 -5.80 -11.36 14.17
N PRO A 24 -4.84 -10.94 15.01
CA PRO A 24 -4.34 -9.55 15.03
C PRO A 24 -3.81 -9.06 13.67
N LYS A 25 -3.15 -9.95 12.90
CA LYS A 25 -2.68 -9.61 11.54
C LYS A 25 -3.85 -9.35 10.59
N ALA A 26 -4.94 -10.12 10.68
CA ALA A 26 -6.13 -9.88 9.87
C ALA A 26 -6.82 -8.58 10.29
N ALA A 27 -6.93 -8.31 11.60
CA ALA A 27 -7.43 -7.04 12.13
C ALA A 27 -6.65 -5.84 11.58
N ALA A 28 -5.31 -5.87 11.65
CA ALA A 28 -4.46 -4.81 11.10
C ALA A 28 -4.62 -4.65 9.59
N TRP A 29 -4.73 -5.77 8.85
CA TRP A 29 -4.94 -5.72 7.39
C TRP A 29 -6.27 -5.05 7.02
N VAL A 30 -7.35 -5.34 7.77
CA VAL A 30 -8.69 -4.79 7.55
C VAL A 30 -8.74 -3.32 7.97
N ALA A 31 -8.34 -3.00 9.21
CA ALA A 31 -8.35 -1.64 9.74
C ALA A 31 -7.45 -0.69 8.92
N GLY A 32 -6.29 -1.18 8.48
CA GLY A 32 -5.37 -0.43 7.63
C GLY A 32 -5.93 -0.07 6.26
N ARG A 33 -6.95 -0.79 5.78
CA ARG A 33 -7.60 -0.56 4.47
C ARG A 33 -8.94 0.14 4.58
N GLU A 34 -9.42 0.42 5.78
CA GLU A 34 -10.64 1.17 5.99
C GLU A 34 -10.47 2.63 5.54
N GLY A 35 -11.35 3.09 4.64
CA GLY A 35 -11.26 4.45 4.07
C GLY A 35 -9.97 4.75 3.29
N LEU A 36 -9.24 3.72 2.84
CA LEU A 36 -7.90 3.86 2.26
C LEU A 36 -7.88 4.76 1.02
N LEU A 37 -8.73 4.49 0.02
CA LEU A 37 -8.71 5.22 -1.25
C LEU A 37 -9.01 6.72 -1.08
N PRO A 38 -10.05 7.15 -0.35
CA PRO A 38 -10.26 8.57 -0.04
C PRO A 38 -9.06 9.21 0.66
N ARG A 39 -8.42 8.51 1.60
CA ARG A 39 -7.24 9.02 2.30
C ARG A 39 -6.03 9.18 1.37
N ILE A 40 -5.80 8.23 0.47
CA ILE A 40 -4.75 8.32 -0.56
C ILE A 40 -5.04 9.51 -1.47
N ALA A 41 -6.25 9.62 -2.01
CA ALA A 41 -6.64 10.71 -2.90
C ALA A 41 -6.44 12.07 -2.24
N GLN A 42 -6.87 12.24 -0.99
CA GLN A 42 -6.70 13.48 -0.24
C GLN A 42 -5.22 13.81 0.02
N ALA A 43 -4.41 12.83 0.44
CA ALA A 43 -3.01 13.05 0.75
C ALA A 43 -2.19 13.40 -0.50
N LEU A 44 -2.50 12.76 -1.63
CA LEU A 44 -1.81 12.99 -2.89
C LEU A 44 -2.30 14.27 -3.60
N ALA A 45 -3.58 14.65 -3.48
CA ALA A 45 -4.08 15.89 -4.06
C ALA A 45 -3.44 17.16 -3.47
N ALA A 46 -2.86 17.07 -2.28
CA ALA A 46 -2.18 18.18 -1.62
C ALA A 46 -0.83 18.58 -2.29
N ASP A 47 -0.28 17.74 -3.16
CA ASP A 47 1.02 17.96 -3.80
C ASP A 47 1.00 17.58 -5.28
N ALA A 48 1.40 18.54 -6.14
CA ALA A 48 1.50 18.38 -7.59
C ALA A 48 2.87 17.86 -8.04
N ALA A 49 3.82 17.64 -7.14
CA ALA A 49 5.13 17.10 -7.46
C ALA A 49 5.01 15.72 -8.12
N PRO A 50 5.89 15.41 -9.10
CA PRO A 50 5.91 14.10 -9.74
C PRO A 50 6.25 13.01 -8.71
N ARG A 51 5.74 11.80 -8.93
CA ARG A 51 5.75 10.75 -7.90
C ARG A 51 6.49 9.50 -8.38
N LEU A 52 7.25 8.90 -7.47
CA LEU A 52 7.86 7.59 -7.63
C LEU A 52 7.08 6.62 -6.75
N TRP A 53 6.33 5.71 -7.38
CA TRP A 53 5.61 4.68 -6.65
C TRP A 53 6.47 3.42 -6.51
N VAL A 54 6.68 2.99 -5.27
CA VAL A 54 7.35 1.74 -4.93
C VAL A 54 6.40 0.87 -4.11
N HIS A 55 6.30 -0.41 -4.49
CA HIS A 55 5.54 -1.40 -3.76
C HIS A 55 6.46 -2.44 -3.13
N CYS A 56 6.26 -2.72 -1.84
CA CYS A 56 6.92 -3.80 -1.13
C CYS A 56 5.86 -4.73 -0.52
N ALA A 57 5.87 -6.01 -0.86
CA ALA A 57 4.87 -6.96 -0.35
C ALA A 57 4.95 -7.11 1.19
N SER A 58 6.16 -7.10 1.74
CA SER A 58 6.42 -7.19 3.18
C SER A 58 7.66 -6.40 3.62
N LEU A 59 8.03 -6.56 4.89
CA LEU A 59 9.22 -5.96 5.47
C LEU A 59 10.51 -6.47 4.79
N GLY A 60 10.55 -7.76 4.42
CA GLY A 60 11.75 -8.34 3.80
C GLY A 60 12.08 -7.70 2.46
N GLU A 61 11.08 -7.54 1.59
CA GLU A 61 11.25 -6.88 0.29
C GLU A 61 11.59 -5.40 0.46
N PHE A 62 11.05 -4.74 1.48
CA PHE A 62 11.43 -3.36 1.78
C PHE A 62 12.89 -3.23 2.20
N GLU A 63 13.40 -4.08 3.09
CA GLU A 63 14.79 -4.01 3.52
C GLU A 63 15.76 -4.26 2.34
N GLN A 64 15.40 -5.17 1.45
CA GLN A 64 16.16 -5.43 0.21
C GLN A 64 16.08 -4.27 -0.78
N GLY A 65 14.89 -3.66 -0.92
CA GLY A 65 14.64 -2.55 -1.84
C GLY A 65 15.06 -1.18 -1.31
N ARG A 66 15.29 -1.02 0.00
CA ARG A 66 15.58 0.27 0.63
C ARG A 66 16.73 1.04 -0.04
N PRO A 67 17.89 0.43 -0.35
CA PRO A 67 18.98 1.14 -1.03
C PRO A 67 18.58 1.69 -2.41
N LEU A 68 17.66 1.01 -3.12
CA LEU A 68 17.13 1.49 -4.38
C LEU A 68 16.19 2.69 -4.19
N ILE A 69 15.33 2.65 -3.18
CA ILE A 69 14.43 3.78 -2.86
C ILE A 69 15.25 5.02 -2.48
N GLU A 70 16.27 4.85 -1.65
CA GLU A 70 17.19 5.92 -1.24
C GLU A 70 17.96 6.49 -2.44
N GLY A 71 18.46 5.62 -3.33
CA GLY A 71 19.13 6.02 -4.57
C GLY A 71 18.19 6.78 -5.52
N LEU A 72 16.96 6.31 -5.71
CA LEU A 72 15.94 6.99 -6.51
C LEU A 72 15.62 8.38 -5.96
N ARG A 73 15.48 8.52 -4.63
CA ARG A 73 15.25 9.82 -3.99
C ARG A 73 16.42 10.78 -4.20
N ALA A 74 17.66 10.29 -4.13
CA ALA A 74 18.85 11.09 -4.39
C ALA A 74 18.94 11.53 -5.86
N GLN A 75 18.58 10.64 -6.80
CA GLN A 75 18.60 10.92 -8.24
C GLN A 75 17.47 11.87 -8.67
N TYR A 76 16.31 11.81 -8.01
CA TYR A 76 15.12 12.59 -8.34
C TYR A 76 14.64 13.43 -7.14
N PRO A 77 15.41 14.45 -6.70
CA PRO A 77 15.12 15.19 -5.46
C PRO A 77 13.82 16.01 -5.51
N GLY A 78 13.30 16.30 -6.71
CA GLY A 78 12.00 16.96 -6.91
C GLY A 78 10.79 16.01 -6.95
N HIS A 79 11.01 14.69 -6.84
CA HIS A 79 9.93 13.71 -6.83
C HIS A 79 9.56 13.31 -5.41
N LYS A 80 8.28 12.96 -5.21
CA LYS A 80 7.76 12.40 -3.97
C LYS A 80 7.71 10.89 -4.03
N VAL A 81 8.18 10.22 -2.98
CA VAL A 81 8.15 8.76 -2.91
C VAL A 81 6.83 8.32 -2.27
N VAL A 82 6.05 7.53 -3.01
CA VAL A 82 4.85 6.85 -2.53
C VAL A 82 5.21 5.39 -2.30
N LEU A 83 5.26 4.97 -1.04
CA LEU A 83 5.56 3.60 -0.64
C LEU A 83 4.29 2.86 -0.24
N THR A 84 4.06 1.70 -0.84
CA THR A 84 2.89 0.87 -0.52
C THR A 84 3.30 -0.48 0.03
N PHE A 85 2.53 -0.99 0.98
CA PHE A 85 2.72 -2.31 1.56
C PHE A 85 1.49 -3.21 1.40
N PHE A 86 1.70 -4.49 1.08
CA PHE A 86 0.59 -5.45 1.11
C PHE A 86 0.34 -5.96 2.54
N SER A 87 1.39 -6.43 3.21
CA SER A 87 1.28 -7.09 4.52
C SER A 87 1.39 -6.10 5.70
N PRO A 88 0.68 -6.37 6.81
CA PRO A 88 0.80 -5.56 8.03
C PRO A 88 2.20 -5.56 8.63
N SER A 89 2.98 -6.64 8.47
CA SER A 89 4.35 -6.70 8.98
C SER A 89 5.29 -5.72 8.28
N GLY A 90 5.04 -5.38 7.02
CA GLY A 90 5.75 -4.29 6.35
C GLY A 90 5.21 -2.92 6.78
N TYR A 91 3.91 -2.71 6.64
CA TYR A 91 3.29 -1.41 6.90
C TYR A 91 3.44 -0.95 8.35
N GLU A 92 3.08 -1.77 9.34
CA GLU A 92 3.07 -1.33 10.73
C GLU A 92 4.48 -0.95 11.24
N VAL A 93 5.52 -1.61 10.69
CA VAL A 93 6.92 -1.34 11.03
C VAL A 93 7.47 -0.11 10.32
N ARG A 94 7.02 0.17 9.09
CA ARG A 94 7.62 1.19 8.20
C ARG A 94 6.69 2.33 7.77
N LYS A 95 5.47 2.42 8.30
CA LYS A 95 4.50 3.50 8.00
C LYS A 95 5.00 4.91 8.30
N ASN A 96 5.99 5.05 9.19
CA ASN A 96 6.60 6.33 9.56
C ASN A 96 8.06 6.45 9.06
N TRP A 97 8.47 5.67 8.06
CA TRP A 97 9.83 5.73 7.55
C TRP A 97 10.07 7.04 6.77
N ALA A 98 11.04 7.83 7.23
CA ALA A 98 11.32 9.17 6.71
C ALA A 98 11.84 9.22 5.26
N GLY A 99 12.21 8.08 4.67
CA GLY A 99 12.67 8.01 3.28
C GLY A 99 11.54 8.07 2.25
N ALA A 100 10.29 7.89 2.67
CA ALA A 100 9.10 8.05 1.82
C ALA A 100 8.27 9.26 2.27
N ASP A 101 7.71 9.99 1.31
CA ASP A 101 6.83 11.13 1.58
C ASP A 101 5.41 10.66 1.93
N TYR A 102 4.99 9.54 1.35
CA TYR A 102 3.70 8.92 1.61
C TYR A 102 3.85 7.42 1.82
N VAL A 103 3.22 6.86 2.85
CA VAL A 103 3.21 5.42 3.11
C VAL A 103 1.79 4.92 3.32
N PHE A 104 1.37 3.97 2.48
CA PHE A 104 0.02 3.41 2.49
C PHE A 104 0.03 1.89 2.48
N TYR A 105 -1.11 1.28 2.81
CA TYR A 105 -1.38 -0.06 2.31
C TYR A 105 -1.66 0.00 0.80
N LEU A 106 -1.31 -1.06 0.08
CA LEU A 106 -1.81 -1.25 -1.27
C LEU A 106 -3.32 -1.55 -1.21
N PRO A 107 -4.16 -0.87 -2.02
CA PRO A 107 -5.56 -1.22 -2.17
C PRO A 107 -5.74 -2.70 -2.55
N LEU A 108 -6.89 -3.28 -2.21
CA LEU A 108 -7.21 -4.63 -2.69
C LEU A 108 -7.22 -4.60 -4.22
N ASP A 109 -6.59 -5.59 -4.86
CA ASP A 109 -6.29 -5.61 -6.30
C ASP A 109 -7.52 -5.87 -7.20
N THR A 110 -8.56 -5.07 -7.02
CA THR A 110 -9.73 -5.02 -7.91
C THR A 110 -9.49 -3.96 -8.99
N ALA A 111 -10.10 -4.15 -10.16
CA ALA A 111 -9.97 -3.21 -11.28
C ALA A 111 -10.37 -1.78 -10.88
N GLU A 112 -11.47 -1.65 -10.13
CA GLU A 112 -11.96 -0.35 -9.62
C GLU A 112 -10.94 0.32 -8.68
N ASN A 113 -10.37 -0.43 -7.74
CA ASN A 113 -9.38 0.12 -6.81
C ASN A 113 -8.07 0.49 -7.50
N ALA A 114 -7.61 -0.33 -8.47
CA ALA A 114 -6.41 -0.03 -9.24
C ALA A 114 -6.60 1.25 -10.07
N GLN A 115 -7.76 1.39 -10.71
CA GLN A 115 -8.13 2.59 -11.44
C GLN A 115 -8.21 3.82 -10.53
N ALA A 116 -8.81 3.69 -9.35
CA ALA A 116 -8.90 4.77 -8.36
C ALA A 116 -7.56 5.14 -7.71
N PHE A 117 -6.58 4.23 -7.75
CA PHE A 117 -5.26 4.47 -7.15
C PHE A 117 -4.27 5.12 -8.13
N ILE A 118 -4.36 4.79 -9.42
CA ILE A 118 -3.42 5.26 -10.45
C ILE A 118 -3.83 6.61 -11.06
N ASN A 119 -5.14 6.91 -11.10
CA ASN A 119 -5.69 8.17 -11.64
C ASN A 119 -5.72 9.28 -10.58
#